data_AF-A0A8H7T0J2-F1
#
_entry.id   AF-A0A8H7T0J2-F1
#
_cell.length_a   1.000
_cell.length_b   1.000
_cell.length_c   1.000
_cell.angle_alpha   90.00
_cell.angle_beta   90.00
_cell.angle_gamma   90.00
#
_symmetry.space_group_name_H-M   'P 1'
#
loop_
_entity.id
_entity.type
_entity.pdbx_description
1 polymer ?
#
loop_
_entity_poly.entity_id
_entity_poly.type
_entity_poly.pdbx_seq_one_letter_code
_entity_poly.pdbx_strand_id
1 'polypeptide(L)'
;MRIRPPLSFASASNLGTTKGFKHSPLALLPPIPLYRRLLRTHRKHLPRDMRLLGDEYVKSEFRAHRNIENPVHIIGFLTEWQMYAQTLEGDAWIGERMDQGKIDKMSDQQLGQMYELMQAIRKKEIEDSE
;
A
#
# COMPACT_ATOMS: atom_id res chain seq x y z
N MET A 1 -7.11 38.97 41.70
CA MET A 1 -6.82 38.09 40.54
C MET A 1 -6.34 36.74 41.07
N ARG A 2 -7.12 35.67 40.86
CA ARG A 2 -6.84 34.33 41.39
C ARG A 2 -5.92 33.59 40.41
N ILE A 3 -4.68 33.35 40.83
CA ILE A 3 -3.69 32.55 40.12
C ILE A 3 -3.96 31.08 40.44
N ARG A 4 -4.21 30.26 39.42
CA ARG A 4 -4.30 28.80 39.54
C ARG A 4 -3.13 28.20 38.75
N PRO A 5 -2.24 27.40 39.36
CA PRO A 5 -1.30 26.58 38.60
C PRO A 5 -2.00 25.30 38.13
N PRO A 6 -1.79 24.83 36.89
CA PRO A 6 -2.16 23.47 36.54
C PRO A 6 -1.11 22.47 37.06
N LEU A 7 -1.63 21.42 37.69
CA LEU A 7 -0.91 20.26 38.21
C LEU A 7 -0.18 19.53 37.09
N SER A 8 1.11 19.26 37.30
CA SER A 8 1.88 18.28 36.53
C SER A 8 1.67 16.90 37.16
N PHE A 9 1.37 15.88 36.34
CA PHE A 9 1.97 14.53 36.35
C PHE A 9 1.08 13.55 35.55
N ALA A 10 1.60 13.10 34.42
CA ALA A 10 1.41 11.73 33.93
C ALA A 10 2.52 11.44 32.90
N SER A 11 3.60 10.81 33.38
CA SER A 11 4.60 10.18 32.54
C SER A 11 4.01 8.85 32.05
N ALA A 12 3.78 8.71 30.76
CA ALA A 12 3.42 7.43 30.17
C ALA A 12 4.71 6.60 30.02
N SER A 13 4.82 5.56 30.84
CA SER A 13 5.89 4.58 30.80
C SER A 13 6.01 3.90 29.43
N ASN A 14 7.21 3.91 28.86
CA ASN A 14 7.58 3.09 27.71
C ASN A 14 7.44 1.61 28.07
N LEU A 15 6.39 0.95 27.58
CA LEU A 15 6.30 -0.52 27.57
C LEU A 15 6.69 -1.07 26.20
N GLY A 16 7.87 -1.72 26.18
CA GLY A 16 8.16 -2.91 25.39
C GLY A 16 7.98 -2.85 23.87
N THR A 17 9.07 -2.56 23.17
CA THR A 17 9.23 -2.85 21.73
C THR A 17 9.20 -4.35 21.49
N THR A 18 8.01 -4.92 21.29
CA THR A 18 7.86 -6.20 20.62
C THR A 18 7.88 -5.92 19.12
N LYS A 19 9.00 -6.26 18.48
CA LYS A 19 9.22 -6.14 17.04
C LYS A 19 8.38 -7.21 16.33
N GLY A 20 7.11 -6.90 16.12
CA GLY A 20 6.20 -7.64 15.28
C GLY A 20 5.24 -6.62 14.68
N PHE A 21 5.16 -6.56 13.36
CA PHE A 21 4.21 -5.73 12.62
C PHE A 21 2.79 -6.17 12.98
N LYS A 22 2.30 -5.71 14.14
CA LYS A 22 0.87 -5.70 14.43
C LYS A 22 0.34 -4.52 13.67
N HIS A 23 -0.25 -4.77 12.50
CA HIS A 23 -1.14 -3.80 11.87
C HIS A 23 -2.16 -3.42 12.95
N SER A 24 -2.00 -2.23 13.53
CA SER A 24 -3.05 -1.64 14.35
C SER A 24 -4.29 -1.67 13.46
N PRO A 25 -5.45 -2.16 13.91
CA PRO A 25 -6.66 -2.16 13.10
C PRO A 25 -7.08 -0.70 12.92
N LEU A 26 -6.45 -0.04 11.95
CA LEU A 26 -6.85 1.27 11.50
C LEU A 26 -8.26 1.08 10.96
N ALA A 27 -9.21 1.80 11.55
CA ALA A 27 -10.57 1.85 11.08
C ALA A 27 -10.57 2.03 9.56
N LEU A 28 -11.29 1.16 8.87
CA LEU A 28 -11.35 1.14 7.41
C LEU A 28 -11.76 2.51 6.90
N LEU A 29 -10.94 3.10 6.03
CA LEU A 29 -11.22 4.41 5.49
C LEU A 29 -12.41 4.33 4.51
N PRO A 30 -13.34 5.31 4.54
CA PRO A 30 -14.37 5.41 3.52
C PRO A 30 -13.75 5.61 2.11
N PRO A 31 -14.49 5.31 1.02
CA PRO A 31 -13.93 5.29 -0.34
C PRO A 31 -13.23 6.57 -0.77
N ILE A 32 -13.86 7.74 -0.59
CA ILE A 32 -13.29 9.04 -1.03
C ILE A 32 -12.05 9.43 -0.21
N PRO A 33 -12.03 9.32 1.13
CA PRO A 33 -10.81 9.44 1.93
C PRO A 33 -9.68 8.52 1.46
N LEU A 34 -9.97 7.24 1.23
CA LEU A 34 -8.97 6.25 0.81
C LEU A 34 -8.39 6.58 -0.57
N TYR A 35 -9.25 6.89 -1.54
CA TYR A 35 -8.84 7.32 -2.88
C TYR A 35 -7.89 8.52 -2.84
N ARG A 36 -8.18 9.54 -2.02
CA ARG A 36 -7.29 10.70 -1.86
C ARG A 36 -5.98 10.34 -1.16
N ARG A 37 -5.99 9.40 -0.21
CA ARG A 37 -4.78 8.90 0.45
C ARG A 37 -3.87 8.22 -0.57
N LEU A 38 -4.39 7.28 -1.36
CA LEU A 38 -3.64 6.57 -2.40
C LEU A 38 -2.89 7.52 -3.34
N LEU A 39 -3.60 8.50 -3.92
CA LEU A 39 -2.98 9.46 -4.84
C LEU A 39 -1.94 10.37 -4.17
N ARG A 40 -2.03 10.59 -2.85
CA ARG A 40 -0.99 11.32 -2.09
C ARG A 40 0.20 10.41 -1.80
N THR A 41 -0.04 9.15 -1.45
CA THR A 41 0.98 8.14 -1.22
C THR A 41 1.80 7.92 -2.48
N HIS A 42 1.17 7.76 -3.64
CA HIS A 42 1.89 7.66 -4.92
C HIS A 42 2.80 8.85 -5.19
N ARG A 43 2.34 10.09 -4.92
CA ARG A 43 3.17 11.29 -5.10
C ARG A 43 4.39 11.35 -4.17
N LYS A 44 4.29 10.74 -3.00
CA LYS A 44 5.34 10.79 -1.98
C LYS A 44 6.34 9.64 -2.11
N HIS A 45 5.86 8.44 -2.44
CA HIS A 45 6.65 7.20 -2.32
C HIS A 45 6.98 6.54 -3.66
N LEU A 46 6.37 6.95 -4.77
CA LEU A 46 6.63 6.34 -6.08
C LEU A 46 7.46 7.24 -7.00
N PRO A 47 8.41 6.67 -7.76
CA PRO A 47 9.03 7.33 -8.91
C PRO A 47 7.99 7.80 -9.93
N ARG A 48 8.37 8.79 -10.75
CA ARG A 48 7.46 9.45 -11.70
C ARG A 48 6.72 8.46 -12.62
N ASP A 49 7.44 7.52 -13.20
CA ASP A 49 6.87 6.62 -14.21
C ASP A 49 5.92 5.59 -13.57
N MET A 50 6.28 5.06 -12.40
CA MET A 50 5.41 4.18 -11.61
C MET A 50 4.14 4.90 -11.15
N ARG A 51 4.25 6.18 -10.77
CA ARG A 51 3.10 7.00 -10.40
C ARG A 51 2.13 7.22 -11.54
N LEU A 52 2.61 7.43 -12.77
CA LEU A 52 1.73 7.62 -13.94
C LEU A 52 0.85 6.40 -14.16
N LEU A 53 1.44 5.20 -14.12
CA LEU A 53 0.71 3.95 -14.25
C LEU A 53 -0.23 3.73 -13.05
N GLY A 54 0.27 3.90 -11.84
CA GLY A 54 -0.50 3.66 -10.61
C GLY A 54 -1.69 4.61 -10.44
N ASP A 55 -1.52 5.91 -10.73
CA ASP A 55 -2.61 6.90 -10.61
C ASP A 55 -3.77 6.58 -11.58
N GLU A 56 -3.46 6.10 -12.78
CA GLU A 56 -4.47 5.72 -13.77
C GLU A 56 -5.20 4.43 -13.38
N TYR A 57 -4.46 3.46 -12.85
CA TYR A 57 -5.05 2.22 -12.32
C TYR A 57 -5.97 2.50 -11.12
N VAL A 58 -5.55 3.30 -10.14
CA VAL A 58 -6.41 3.67 -8.99
C VAL A 58 -7.70 4.35 -9.45
N LYS A 59 -7.62 5.29 -10.41
CA LYS A 59 -8.81 5.97 -10.94
C LYS A 59 -9.79 5.02 -11.62
N SER A 60 -9.28 4.14 -12.48
CA SER A 60 -10.12 3.20 -13.22
C SER A 60 -10.78 2.20 -12.28
N GLU A 61 -10.05 1.65 -11.32
CA GLU A 61 -10.58 0.71 -10.33
C GLU A 61 -11.68 1.33 -9.45
N PHE A 62 -11.43 2.52 -8.86
CA PHE A 62 -12.46 3.19 -8.06
C PHE A 62 -13.69 3.59 -8.88
N ARG A 63 -13.51 3.92 -10.16
CA ARG A 63 -14.62 4.20 -11.07
C ARG A 63 -15.43 2.95 -11.39
N ALA A 64 -14.76 1.82 -11.64
CA ALA A 64 -15.40 0.54 -11.91
C ALA A 64 -16.19 0.04 -10.69
N HIS A 65 -15.69 0.30 -9.48
CA HIS A 65 -16.28 -0.17 -8.23
C HIS A 65 -17.32 0.79 -7.61
N ARG A 66 -17.64 1.92 -8.28
CA ARG A 66 -18.52 2.98 -7.72
C ARG A 66 -19.97 2.55 -7.42
N ASN A 67 -20.46 1.52 -8.11
CA ASN A 67 -21.86 1.07 -8.07
C ASN A 67 -22.00 -0.32 -7.39
N ILE A 68 -20.97 -0.79 -6.70
CA ILE A 68 -21.05 -2.07 -5.99
C ILE A 68 -21.84 -1.85 -4.70
N GLU A 69 -22.85 -2.69 -4.48
CA GLU A 69 -23.72 -2.62 -3.32
C GLU A 69 -23.43 -3.72 -2.28
N ASN A 70 -22.79 -4.82 -2.69
CA ASN A 70 -22.47 -5.91 -1.78
C ASN A 70 -21.44 -5.46 -0.72
N PRO A 71 -21.81 -5.40 0.57
CA PRO A 71 -20.95 -4.87 1.63
C PRO A 71 -19.67 -5.68 1.79
N VAL A 72 -19.68 -6.99 1.55
CA VAL A 72 -18.49 -7.84 1.65
C VAL A 72 -17.47 -7.45 0.59
N HIS A 73 -17.92 -7.20 -0.64
CA HIS A 73 -17.03 -6.78 -1.72
C HIS A 73 -16.47 -5.37 -1.48
N ILE A 74 -17.29 -4.45 -0.96
CA ILE A 74 -16.84 -3.10 -0.59
C ILE A 74 -15.77 -3.18 0.49
N ILE A 75 -15.99 -3.97 1.55
CA ILE A 75 -15.04 -4.14 2.65
C ILE A 75 -13.73 -4.75 2.13
N GLY A 76 -13.81 -5.80 1.30
CA GLY A 76 -12.62 -6.42 0.70
C GLY A 76 -11.83 -5.41 -0.14
N PHE A 77 -12.51 -4.70 -1.04
CA PHE A 77 -11.90 -3.68 -1.89
C PHE A 77 -11.18 -2.60 -1.08
N LEU A 78 -11.85 -2.00 -0.08
CA LEU A 78 -11.25 -0.96 0.75
C LEU A 78 -10.09 -1.49 1.60
N THR A 79 -10.17 -2.74 2.06
CA THR A 79 -9.13 -3.36 2.89
C THR A 79 -7.85 -3.53 2.09
N GLU A 80 -7.94 -4.12 0.89
CA GLU A 80 -6.78 -4.34 0.01
C GLU A 80 -6.11 -3.00 -0.36
N TRP A 81 -6.89 -2.00 -0.75
CA TRP A 81 -6.35 -0.67 -1.07
C TRP A 81 -5.72 0.05 0.14
N GLN A 82 -6.30 -0.13 1.33
CA GLN A 82 -5.74 0.43 2.55
C GLN A 82 -4.43 -0.26 2.94
N MET A 83 -4.34 -1.58 2.79
CA MET A 83 -3.10 -2.33 3.01
C MET A 83 -2.02 -1.93 2.01
N TYR A 84 -2.36 -1.83 0.73
CA TYR A 84 -1.44 -1.35 -0.31
C TYR A 84 -0.87 0.04 0.02
N ALA A 85 -1.73 0.99 0.44
CA ALA A 85 -1.27 2.32 0.84
C ALA A 85 -0.29 2.26 2.03
N GLN A 86 -0.56 1.41 3.02
CA GLN A 86 0.34 1.24 4.18
C GLN A 86 1.69 0.64 3.78
N THR A 87 1.68 -0.38 2.91
CA THR A 87 2.89 -1.01 2.39
C THR A 87 3.77 -0.01 1.63
N LEU A 88 3.16 0.85 0.80
CA LEU A 88 3.89 1.93 0.12
C LEU A 88 4.45 2.97 1.09
N GLU A 89 3.68 3.37 2.10
CA GLU A 89 4.10 4.37 3.10
C GLU A 89 5.24 3.86 4.00
N GLY A 90 5.34 2.54 4.19
CA GLY A 90 6.40 1.91 4.99
C GLY A 90 7.72 1.69 4.27
N ASP A 91 7.82 2.05 2.98
CA ASP A 91 8.97 1.81 2.06
C ASP A 91 9.46 0.34 1.99
N ALA A 92 8.79 -0.58 2.69
CA ALA A 92 9.16 -1.99 2.83
C ALA A 92 8.85 -2.82 1.57
N TRP A 93 8.18 -2.22 0.58
CA TRP A 93 7.83 -2.86 -0.67
C TRP A 93 9.03 -3.07 -1.61
N ILE A 94 10.09 -2.25 -1.46
CA ILE A 94 11.28 -2.34 -2.31
C ILE A 94 12.11 -3.54 -1.85
N GLY A 95 12.28 -4.51 -2.75
CA GLY A 95 13.03 -5.74 -2.47
C GLY A 95 12.23 -6.82 -1.74
N GLU A 96 10.93 -6.60 -1.51
CA GLU A 96 10.05 -7.66 -1.01
C GLU A 96 9.90 -8.77 -2.05
N ARG A 97 9.96 -10.03 -1.60
CA ARG A 97 9.72 -11.18 -2.46
C ARG A 97 8.23 -11.44 -2.56
N MET A 98 7.78 -11.79 -3.76
CA MET A 98 6.40 -12.21 -3.97
C MET A 98 6.10 -13.46 -3.12
N ASP A 99 4.94 -13.44 -2.47
CA ASP A 99 4.45 -14.59 -1.71
C ASP A 99 4.30 -15.82 -2.63
N GLN A 100 4.82 -16.97 -2.17
CA GLN A 100 4.77 -18.21 -2.94
C GLN A 100 3.33 -18.64 -3.23
N GLY A 101 2.42 -18.45 -2.27
CA GLY A 101 1.01 -18.77 -2.45
C GLY A 101 0.31 -17.93 -3.52
N LYS A 102 0.84 -16.76 -3.88
CA LYS A 102 0.38 -15.98 -5.04
C LYS A 102 0.88 -16.58 -6.35
N ILE A 103 2.14 -17.00 -6.40
CA ILE A 103 2.75 -17.62 -7.59
C ILE A 103 2.00 -18.92 -7.93
N ASP A 104 1.70 -19.75 -6.94
CA ASP A 104 1.01 -21.02 -7.13
C ASP A 104 -0.43 -20.87 -7.67
N LYS A 105 -1.02 -19.69 -7.54
CA LYS A 105 -2.37 -19.37 -8.02
C LYS A 105 -2.39 -18.72 -9.41
N MET A 106 -1.23 -18.40 -9.97
CA MET A 106 -1.13 -17.79 -11.29
C MET A 106 -1.40 -18.82 -12.38
N SER A 107 -2.00 -18.37 -13.48
CA SER A 107 -2.11 -19.19 -14.69
C SER A 107 -0.76 -19.31 -15.40
N ASP A 108 -0.61 -20.33 -16.24
CA ASP A 108 0.59 -20.51 -17.08
C ASP A 108 0.91 -19.27 -17.93
N GLN A 109 -0.13 -18.58 -18.42
CA GLN A 109 0.03 -17.33 -19.16
C GLN A 109 0.60 -16.21 -18.28
N GLN A 110 0.10 -16.06 -17.06
CA GLN A 110 0.59 -15.04 -16.13
C GLN A 110 2.04 -15.32 -15.71
N LEU A 111 2.38 -16.60 -15.49
CA LEU A 111 3.76 -17.02 -15.23
C LEU A 111 4.68 -16.73 -16.41
N GLY A 112 4.22 -17.00 -17.64
CA GLY A 112 4.94 -16.64 -18.86
C GLY A 112 5.22 -15.14 -18.99
N GLN A 113 4.20 -14.31 -18.79
CA GLN A 113 4.35 -12.84 -18.81
C GLN A 113 5.32 -12.34 -17.74
N MET A 114 5.28 -12.91 -16.55
CA MET A 114 6.19 -12.54 -15.48
C MET A 114 7.64 -12.94 -15.78
N TYR A 115 7.84 -14.08 -16.44
CA TYR A 115 9.16 -14.51 -16.92
C TYR A 115 9.69 -13.56 -18.00
N GLU A 116 8.86 -13.18 -18.98
CA GLU A 116 9.24 -12.22 -20.03
C GLU A 116 9.63 -10.86 -19.44
N LEU A 117 8.87 -10.37 -18.46
CA LEU A 117 9.19 -9.13 -17.74
C LEU A 117 10.55 -9.21 -17.04
N MET A 118 10.83 -10.32 -16.36
CA MET A 118 12.12 -10.55 -15.69
C MET A 118 13.29 -10.53 -16.67
N GLN A 119 13.14 -11.13 -17.85
CA GLN A 119 14.17 -11.09 -18.89
C GLN A 119 14.37 -9.68 -19.45
N ALA A 120 13.29 -8.93 -19.68
CA ALA A 120 13.36 -7.55 -20.16
C ALA A 120 14.10 -6.63 -19.16
N ILE A 121 13.83 -6.77 -17.86
CA ILE A 121 14.52 -6.00 -16.81
C ILE A 121 16.02 -6.33 -16.80
N ARG A 122 16.39 -7.62 -16.81
CA ARG A 122 17.80 -8.04 -16.83
C ARG A 122 18.54 -7.53 -18.06
N LYS A 123 17.91 -7.62 -19.23
CA LYS A 123 18.48 -7.09 -20.48
C LYS A 123 18.78 -5.60 -20.35
N LYS A 124 17.83 -4.82 -19.81
CA LYS A 124 18.01 -3.39 -19.59
C LYS A 124 19.14 -3.09 -18.59
N GLU A 125 19.25 -3.85 -17.50
CA GLU A 125 20.33 -3.67 -16.51
C GLU A 125 21.72 -3.89 -17.12
N ILE A 126 21.85 -4.89 -18.01
CA ILE A 126 23.10 -5.15 -18.74
C ILE A 126 23.41 -3.98 -19.68
N GLU A 127 22.43 -3.54 -20.48
CA GLU A 127 22.59 -2.42 -21.42
C GLU A 127 22.94 -1.09 -20.71
N ASP A 128 22.36 -0.82 -19.53
CA ASP A 128 22.65 0.38 -18.74
C ASP A 128 24.02 0.30 -18.01
N SER A 129 24.64 -0.88 -17.95
CA SER A 129 25.94 -1.12 -17.27
C SER A 129 27.16 -1.11 -18.21
N GLU A 130 26.93 -1.13 -19.53
CA GLU A 130 27.94 -0.99 -20.59
C GLU A 130 28.16 0.48 -20.98
#